data_AF-A0AB36JQC0-F1
#
_entry.id   AF-A0AB36JQC0-F1
#
_cell.length_a   1.000
_cell.length_b   1.000
_cell.length_c   1.000
_cell.angle_alpha   90.00
_cell.angle_beta   90.00
_cell.angle_gamma   90.00
#
_symmetry.space_group_name_H-M   'P 1'
#
loop_
_entity.id
_entity.type
_entity.pdbx_description
1 polymer ?
#
loop_
_entity_poly.entity_id
_entity_poly.type
_entity_poly.pdbx_seq_one_letter_code
_entity_poly.pdbx_strand_id
1 'polypeptide(L)'
;TATGTITISDIDGDDTPTFADTTEAGTYGSLELVNGSWTYTLDQSAVQNLDAGDQVTDTITLTASDNTQQDIVITITGTDDDPDVSGEFVGSVTEGNEGDPPVTATGTIAISDIDGDDAPSFADTTETGTYGSIELVDGTWTYTLDQSAVQDLDAGDQVTDTITLTASDNTQQDIVITITGSEDAPDVSGEFVGSVTEGNIGDAPVTATGTITISDVDGDNSPTFANTTETGTYGSLELVNGDWTYTLNQA
;
A
#
# COMPACT_ATOMS: atom_id res chain seq x y z
N THR A 1 -25.00 8.70 29.01
CA THR A 1 -26.09 8.60 30.00
C THR A 1 -27.01 9.79 29.87
N ALA A 2 -28.28 9.65 30.22
CA ALA A 2 -29.25 10.75 30.33
C ALA A 2 -29.90 10.71 31.72
N THR A 3 -30.37 11.84 32.25
CA THR A 3 -30.94 11.92 33.60
C THR A 3 -32.16 12.82 33.64
N GLY A 4 -33.06 12.55 34.58
CA GLY A 4 -34.18 13.44 34.88
C GLY A 4 -34.91 13.04 36.15
N THR A 5 -36.09 13.61 36.36
CA THR A 5 -36.95 13.31 37.51
C THR A 5 -38.38 13.04 37.06
N ILE A 6 -39.08 12.20 37.79
CA ILE A 6 -40.50 11.91 37.61
C ILE A 6 -41.23 12.02 38.96
N THR A 7 -42.41 12.63 38.94
CA THR A 7 -43.29 12.75 40.10
C THR A 7 -44.72 12.50 39.67
N ILE A 8 -45.51 11.89 40.55
CA ILE A 8 -46.95 11.69 40.36
C ILE A 8 -47.71 12.27 41.55
N SER A 9 -48.92 12.77 41.30
CA SER A 9 -49.80 13.33 42.33
C SER A 9 -51.25 13.02 41.95
N ASP A 10 -52.05 12.65 42.94
CA ASP A 10 -53.51 12.54 42.81
C ASP A 10 -54.20 13.69 43.57
N ILE A 11 -55.29 14.20 43.01
CA ILE A 11 -56.13 15.24 43.64
C ILE A 11 -57.16 14.63 44.60
N ASP A 12 -57.51 13.36 44.39
CA ASP A 12 -58.40 12.60 45.26
C ASP A 12 -57.59 12.18 46.50
N GLY A 13 -57.89 12.80 47.64
CA GLY A 13 -57.06 12.70 48.85
C GLY A 13 -57.01 11.32 49.52
N ASP A 14 -57.71 10.33 48.98
CA ASP A 14 -57.65 8.92 49.37
C ASP A 14 -56.71 8.07 48.48
N ASP A 15 -56.15 8.63 47.41
CA ASP A 15 -55.09 8.01 46.60
C ASP A 15 -53.74 8.75 46.74
N THR A 16 -52.65 7.98 46.82
CA THR A 16 -51.28 8.50 46.94
C THR A 16 -50.36 7.67 46.04
N PRO A 17 -50.47 7.82 44.71
CA PRO A 17 -49.70 7.02 43.79
C PRO A 17 -48.21 7.31 43.92
N THR A 18 -47.39 6.28 43.68
CA THR A 18 -45.93 6.38 43.69
C THR A 18 -45.33 5.55 42.56
N PHE A 19 -44.18 5.99 42.03
CA PHE A 19 -43.31 5.14 41.25
C PHE A 19 -42.30 4.49 42.21
N ALA A 20 -42.24 3.16 42.20
CA ALA A 20 -41.26 2.42 43.00
C ALA A 20 -39.86 2.50 42.36
N ASP A 21 -38.81 2.41 43.17
CA ASP A 21 -37.44 2.25 42.68
C ASP A 21 -37.37 0.98 41.82
N THR A 22 -36.83 1.10 40.61
CA THR A 22 -36.76 0.00 39.65
C THR A 22 -35.58 0.16 38.69
N THR A 23 -35.21 -0.92 38.02
CA THR A 23 -34.34 -0.91 36.84
C THR A 23 -35.07 -1.59 35.70
N GLU A 24 -35.38 -0.83 34.66
CA GLU A 24 -36.07 -1.33 33.47
C GLU A 24 -35.09 -1.38 32.30
N ALA A 25 -35.08 -2.50 31.59
CA ALA A 25 -34.34 -2.63 30.34
C ALA A 25 -35.13 -1.99 29.20
N GLY A 26 -34.46 -1.14 28.43
CA GLY A 26 -34.93 -0.66 27.14
C GLY A 26 -34.39 -1.52 25.99
N THR A 27 -34.56 -1.04 24.77
CA THR A 27 -34.02 -1.67 23.56
C THR A 27 -32.52 -1.41 23.42
N TYR A 28 -32.08 -0.20 23.75
CA TYR A 28 -30.70 0.27 23.54
C TYR A 28 -29.95 0.51 24.85
N GLY A 29 -30.58 0.30 26.00
CA GLY A 29 -29.95 0.58 27.29
C GLY A 29 -30.82 0.19 28.47
N SER A 30 -30.58 0.80 29.61
CA SER A 30 -31.34 0.56 30.84
C SER A 30 -31.60 1.85 31.60
N LEU A 31 -32.79 1.98 32.18
CA LEU A 31 -33.16 3.08 33.06
C LEU A 31 -33.23 2.61 34.51
N GLU A 32 -32.46 3.25 35.38
CA GLU A 32 -32.54 3.10 36.83
C GLU A 32 -33.33 4.27 37.42
N LEU A 33 -34.40 3.99 38.15
CA LEU A 33 -35.20 4.96 38.90
C LEU A 33 -34.94 4.78 40.39
N VAL A 34 -34.48 5.84 41.06
CA VAL A 34 -34.24 5.86 42.50
C VAL A 34 -34.79 7.16 43.09
N ASN A 35 -35.74 7.05 44.03
CA ASN A 35 -36.38 8.17 44.71
C ASN A 35 -36.89 9.26 43.73
N GLY A 36 -37.55 8.85 42.64
CA GLY A 36 -38.08 9.78 41.63
C GLY A 36 -37.04 10.39 40.69
N SER A 37 -35.74 10.11 40.86
CA SER A 37 -34.68 10.49 39.92
C SER A 37 -34.31 9.31 39.05
N TRP A 38 -34.37 9.47 37.73
CA TRP A 38 -34.01 8.42 36.79
C TRP A 38 -32.67 8.71 36.10
N THR A 39 -31.91 7.66 35.83
CA THR A 39 -30.69 7.66 35.04
C THR A 39 -30.80 6.59 33.96
N TYR A 40 -30.71 7.00 32.70
CA TYR A 40 -30.60 6.10 31.55
C TYR A 40 -29.13 5.90 31.18
N THR A 41 -28.73 4.64 31.02
CA THR A 41 -27.41 4.22 30.54
C THR A 41 -27.58 3.50 29.21
N LEU A 42 -26.98 4.07 28.16
CA LEU A 42 -26.93 3.52 26.81
C LEU A 42 -25.93 2.36 26.76
N ASP A 43 -26.30 1.26 26.12
CA ASP A 43 -25.36 0.25 25.63
C ASP A 43 -24.80 0.73 24.30
N GLN A 44 -23.56 1.22 24.31
CA GLN A 44 -22.92 1.78 23.12
C GLN A 44 -22.90 0.78 21.96
N SER A 45 -22.68 -0.50 22.24
CA SER A 45 -22.57 -1.54 21.19
C SER A 45 -23.87 -1.77 20.42
N ALA A 46 -25.01 -1.38 21.00
CA ALA A 46 -26.32 -1.53 20.38
C ALA A 46 -26.64 -0.45 19.33
N VAL A 47 -25.79 0.57 19.19
CA VAL A 47 -26.07 1.75 18.36
C VAL A 47 -24.86 2.25 17.56
N GLN A 48 -23.79 1.46 17.42
CA GLN A 48 -22.63 1.82 16.59
C GLN A 48 -22.91 1.79 15.08
N ASN A 49 -24.13 1.45 14.68
CA ASN A 49 -24.52 1.45 13.28
C ASN A 49 -25.30 2.71 12.87
N LEU A 50 -25.26 3.75 13.71
CA LEU A 50 -26.00 5.00 13.52
C LEU A 50 -25.02 6.10 13.12
N ASP A 51 -25.11 6.53 11.87
CA ASP A 51 -24.34 7.66 11.34
C ASP A 51 -24.73 9.00 12.01
N ALA A 52 -23.91 10.03 11.79
CA ALA A 52 -24.10 11.40 12.18
C ALA A 52 -25.50 11.93 11.83
N GLY A 53 -26.32 12.05 12.87
CA GLY A 53 -27.65 12.64 12.79
C GLY A 53 -28.77 11.62 12.62
N ASP A 54 -28.45 10.35 12.40
CA ASP A 54 -29.41 9.26 12.50
C ASP A 54 -29.94 9.15 13.93
N GLN A 55 -31.22 8.82 14.05
CA GLN A 55 -31.91 8.83 15.35
C GLN A 55 -32.75 7.59 15.56
N VAL A 56 -32.61 7.02 16.75
CA VAL A 56 -33.51 6.00 17.29
C VAL A 56 -34.06 6.46 18.63
N THR A 57 -35.19 5.89 19.03
CA THR A 57 -35.78 6.17 20.34
C THR A 57 -35.88 4.90 21.17
N ASP A 58 -35.51 5.01 22.44
CA ASP A 58 -35.77 3.99 23.46
C ASP A 58 -36.91 4.47 24.36
N THR A 59 -38.01 3.71 24.41
CA THR A 59 -39.19 4.06 25.20
C THR A 59 -39.33 3.08 26.36
N ILE A 60 -39.27 3.61 27.58
CA ILE A 60 -39.37 2.83 28.81
C ILE A 60 -40.62 3.27 29.57
N THR A 61 -41.59 2.37 29.71
CA THR A 61 -42.84 2.65 30.42
C THR A 61 -42.68 2.33 31.90
N LEU A 62 -42.79 3.35 32.75
CA LEU A 62 -42.88 3.20 34.20
C LEU A 62 -44.36 3.07 34.61
N THR A 63 -44.66 2.17 35.55
CA THR A 63 -46.02 1.98 36.08
C THR A 63 -46.06 2.37 37.56
N ALA A 64 -46.95 3.29 37.92
CA ALA A 64 -47.16 3.71 39.30
C ALA A 64 -48.05 2.72 40.07
N SER A 65 -48.14 2.87 41.40
CA SER A 65 -48.88 1.97 42.29
C SER A 65 -50.40 1.92 42.04
N ASP A 66 -50.96 2.93 41.37
CA ASP A 66 -52.35 3.03 40.93
C ASP A 66 -52.58 2.45 39.51
N ASN A 67 -51.52 1.92 38.87
CA ASN A 67 -51.45 1.47 37.48
C ASN A 67 -51.41 2.59 36.42
N THR A 68 -51.22 3.85 36.83
CA THR A 68 -50.93 4.92 35.88
C THR A 68 -49.57 4.66 35.22
N GLN A 69 -49.53 4.75 33.89
CA GLN A 69 -48.31 4.53 33.11
C GLN A 69 -47.74 5.84 32.60
N GLN A 70 -46.41 5.95 32.60
CA GLN A 70 -45.69 7.06 32.01
C GLN A 70 -44.48 6.56 31.23
N ASP A 71 -44.39 6.98 29.98
CA ASP A 71 -43.23 6.70 29.14
C ASP A 71 -42.11 7.71 29.41
N ILE A 72 -40.90 7.19 29.61
CA ILE A 72 -39.65 7.94 29.46
C ILE A 72 -39.12 7.62 28.07
N VAL A 73 -39.06 8.65 27.22
CA VAL A 73 -38.57 8.52 25.83
C VAL A 73 -37.17 9.11 25.75
N ILE A 74 -36.21 8.28 25.39
CA ILE A 74 -34.82 8.66 25.17
C ILE A 74 -34.56 8.68 23.67
N THR A 75 -34.20 9.84 23.12
CA THR A 75 -33.69 9.93 21.74
C THR A 75 -32.18 9.74 21.76
N ILE A 76 -31.69 8.79 20.97
CA ILE A 76 -30.27 8.52 20.76
C ILE A 76 -29.96 9.01 19.35
N THR A 77 -28.96 9.89 19.24
CA THR A 77 -28.46 10.38 17.96
C THR A 77 -27.10 9.75 17.70
N GLY A 78 -26.93 9.19 16.51
CA GLY A 78 -25.68 8.61 16.03
C GLY A 78 -24.58 9.62 15.81
N THR A 79 -23.38 9.09 15.62
CA THR A 79 -22.15 9.80 15.27
C THR A 79 -21.44 8.98 14.23
N ASP A 80 -20.93 9.65 13.20
CA ASP A 80 -20.06 9.09 12.17
C ASP A 80 -18.84 8.38 12.80
N ASP A 81 -18.65 7.13 12.42
CA ASP A 81 -17.51 6.27 12.71
C ASP A 81 -16.61 6.21 11.46
N ASP A 82 -15.29 6.45 11.62
CA ASP A 82 -14.38 6.42 10.48
C ASP A 82 -14.31 4.99 9.87
N PRO A 83 -14.22 4.85 8.53
CA PRO A 83 -14.12 3.57 7.86
C PRO A 83 -12.81 2.84 8.19
N ASP A 84 -12.88 1.51 8.33
CA ASP A 84 -11.75 0.64 8.60
C ASP A 84 -11.22 0.00 7.30
N VAL A 85 -9.96 0.28 6.98
CA VAL A 85 -9.24 -0.33 5.85
C VAL A 85 -8.39 -1.49 6.36
N SER A 86 -8.57 -2.67 5.77
CA SER A 86 -7.85 -3.90 6.13
C SER A 86 -7.18 -4.56 4.92
N GLY A 87 -6.18 -5.39 5.18
CA GLY A 87 -5.47 -6.15 4.15
C GLY A 87 -3.95 -6.07 4.25
N GLU A 88 -3.30 -6.16 3.10
CA GLU A 88 -1.85 -6.11 2.92
C GLU A 88 -1.49 -4.81 2.21
N PHE A 89 -0.69 -3.98 2.88
CA PHE A 89 -0.32 -2.64 2.40
C PHE A 89 1.15 -2.53 2.02
N VAL A 90 1.88 -3.64 2.08
CA VAL A 90 3.29 -3.71 1.76
C VAL A 90 3.57 -4.89 0.84
N GLY A 91 4.44 -4.68 -0.13
CA GLY A 91 4.94 -5.72 -1.02
C GLY A 91 6.43 -5.55 -1.27
N SER A 92 7.05 -6.57 -1.88
CA SER A 92 8.44 -6.49 -2.29
C SER A 92 8.66 -7.21 -3.60
N VAL A 93 9.52 -6.63 -4.44
CA VAL A 93 10.00 -7.23 -5.69
C VAL A 93 11.52 -7.10 -5.75
N THR A 94 12.15 -8.00 -6.49
CA THR A 94 13.55 -7.88 -6.87
C THR A 94 13.58 -7.61 -8.36
N GLU A 95 14.39 -6.66 -8.76
CA GLU A 95 14.68 -6.38 -10.15
C GLU A 95 15.11 -7.63 -10.91
N GLY A 96 14.82 -7.63 -12.22
CA GLY A 96 15.44 -8.53 -13.18
C GLY A 96 15.87 -7.74 -14.42
N ASN A 97 16.33 -8.43 -15.44
CA ASN A 97 16.92 -7.77 -16.60
C ASN A 97 15.86 -7.19 -17.54
N GLU A 98 16.23 -6.16 -18.30
CA GLU A 98 15.36 -5.60 -19.34
C GLU A 98 14.93 -6.68 -20.36
N GLY A 99 13.62 -6.86 -20.52
CA GLY A 99 13.02 -7.86 -21.41
C GLY A 99 12.68 -9.20 -20.74
N ASP A 100 13.00 -9.38 -19.45
CA ASP A 100 12.52 -10.51 -18.66
C ASP A 100 10.99 -10.50 -18.48
N PRO A 101 10.38 -11.64 -18.10
CA PRO A 101 8.99 -11.65 -17.68
C PRO A 101 8.71 -10.64 -16.57
N PRO A 102 7.50 -10.06 -16.51
CA PRO A 102 7.16 -9.08 -15.48
C PRO A 102 7.39 -9.62 -14.06
N VAL A 103 8.03 -8.82 -13.22
CA VAL A 103 8.13 -9.09 -11.79
C VAL A 103 6.96 -8.42 -11.08
N THR A 104 6.27 -9.19 -10.23
CA THR A 104 5.04 -8.74 -9.58
C THR A 104 5.05 -9.02 -8.07
N ALA A 105 4.28 -8.21 -7.36
CA ALA A 105 3.86 -8.45 -5.98
C ALA A 105 2.34 -8.39 -5.90
N THR A 106 1.73 -9.15 -5.01
CA THR A 106 0.27 -9.20 -4.85
C THR A 106 -0.12 -9.11 -3.40
N GLY A 107 -1.30 -8.58 -3.14
CA GLY A 107 -1.96 -8.64 -1.84
C GLY A 107 -3.42 -8.28 -1.96
N THR A 108 -4.10 -8.17 -0.82
CA THR A 108 -5.53 -7.83 -0.78
C THR A 108 -5.77 -6.54 -0.02
N ILE A 109 -6.81 -5.81 -0.39
CA ILE A 109 -7.30 -4.63 0.31
C ILE A 109 -8.83 -4.70 0.42
N ALA A 110 -9.36 -4.33 1.57
CA ALA A 110 -10.78 -4.21 1.83
C ALA A 110 -11.04 -2.96 2.68
N ILE A 111 -12.26 -2.44 2.61
CA ILE A 111 -12.74 -1.33 3.43
C ILE A 111 -14.13 -1.70 3.95
N SER A 112 -14.42 -1.31 5.18
CA SER A 112 -15.73 -1.50 5.81
C SER A 112 -16.05 -0.31 6.69
N ASP A 113 -17.33 0.01 6.77
CA ASP A 113 -17.87 0.95 7.73
C ASP A 113 -18.85 0.23 8.66
N ILE A 114 -18.91 0.66 9.93
CA ILE A 114 -19.88 0.15 10.89
C ILE A 114 -21.21 0.88 10.79
N ASP A 115 -21.20 2.11 10.27
CA ASP A 115 -22.40 2.91 10.04
C ASP A 115 -23.28 2.28 8.96
N GLY A 116 -24.58 2.16 9.26
CA GLY A 116 -25.48 1.29 8.52
C GLY A 116 -25.85 1.79 7.11
N ASP A 117 -25.69 3.08 6.86
CA ASP A 117 -25.90 3.75 5.59
C ASP A 117 -24.61 4.00 4.80
N ASP A 118 -23.45 3.74 5.42
CA ASP A 118 -22.15 3.79 4.77
C ASP A 118 -21.69 2.42 4.26
N ALA A 119 -21.32 2.42 2.98
CA ALA A 119 -20.86 1.22 2.27
C ALA A 119 -19.69 1.59 1.35
N PRO A 120 -18.55 2.02 1.92
CA PRO A 120 -17.39 2.37 1.12
C PRO A 120 -16.84 1.15 0.39
N SER A 121 -16.19 1.40 -0.74
CA SER A 121 -15.56 0.36 -1.54
C SER A 121 -14.38 0.91 -2.33
N PHE A 122 -13.38 0.06 -2.54
CA PHE A 122 -12.37 0.29 -3.56
C PHE A 122 -12.86 -0.27 -4.90
N ALA A 123 -12.92 0.58 -5.91
CA ALA A 123 -13.27 0.17 -7.27
C ALA A 123 -12.05 -0.44 -7.98
N ASP A 124 -12.30 -1.36 -8.91
CA ASP A 124 -11.26 -1.84 -9.82
C ASP A 124 -10.59 -0.66 -10.53
N THR A 125 -9.26 -0.58 -10.46
CA THR A 125 -8.49 0.54 -11.01
C THR A 125 -7.10 0.10 -11.44
N THR A 126 -6.41 0.96 -12.18
CA THR A 126 -4.99 0.87 -12.43
C THR A 126 -4.33 2.21 -12.10
N GLU A 127 -3.42 2.21 -11.14
CA GLU A 127 -2.69 3.40 -10.71
C GLU A 127 -1.20 3.23 -11.01
N THR A 128 -0.56 4.27 -11.53
CA THR A 128 0.87 4.27 -11.87
C THR A 128 1.67 4.93 -10.75
N GLY A 129 2.68 4.22 -10.27
CA GLY A 129 3.70 4.76 -9.36
C GLY A 129 4.90 5.33 -10.11
N THR A 130 6.01 5.44 -9.40
CA THR A 130 7.29 5.92 -9.96
C THR A 130 8.04 4.82 -10.70
N TYR A 131 8.00 3.59 -10.17
CA TYR A 131 8.78 2.44 -10.67
C TYR A 131 7.90 1.34 -11.24
N GLY A 132 6.58 1.44 -11.14
CA GLY A 132 5.66 0.44 -11.68
C GLY A 132 4.22 0.89 -11.64
N SER A 133 3.29 -0.07 -11.66
CA SER A 133 1.85 0.18 -11.54
C SER A 133 1.16 -0.88 -10.70
N ILE A 134 0.06 -0.49 -10.05
CA ILE A 134 -0.86 -1.41 -9.37
C ILE A 134 -2.12 -1.54 -10.21
N GLU A 135 -2.54 -2.77 -10.47
CA GLU A 135 -3.88 -3.12 -10.91
C GLU A 135 -4.66 -3.67 -9.70
N LEU A 136 -5.82 -3.09 -9.38
CA LEU A 136 -6.74 -3.60 -8.38
C LEU A 136 -7.93 -4.25 -9.08
N VAL A 137 -8.20 -5.51 -8.76
CA VAL A 137 -9.37 -6.26 -9.25
C VAL A 137 -10.00 -7.03 -8.09
N ASP A 138 -11.27 -6.78 -7.82
CA ASP A 138 -12.04 -7.48 -6.79
C ASP A 138 -11.32 -7.52 -5.42
N GLY A 139 -10.73 -6.39 -5.01
CA GLY A 139 -9.98 -6.27 -3.75
C GLY A 139 -8.60 -6.93 -3.75
N THR A 140 -8.15 -7.52 -4.86
CA THR A 140 -6.79 -8.05 -5.01
C THR A 140 -5.96 -7.08 -5.85
N TRP A 141 -4.90 -6.53 -5.26
CA TRP A 141 -3.96 -5.69 -5.97
C TRP A 141 -2.80 -6.53 -6.51
N THR A 142 -2.34 -6.18 -7.71
CA THR A 142 -1.12 -6.71 -8.34
C THR A 142 -0.25 -5.55 -8.76
N TYR A 143 0.89 -5.39 -8.09
CA TYR A 143 1.95 -4.49 -8.53
C TYR A 143 2.77 -5.15 -9.64
N THR A 144 3.07 -4.42 -10.70
CA THR A 144 4.00 -4.82 -11.76
C THR A 144 5.13 -3.80 -11.87
N LEU A 145 6.37 -4.27 -11.73
CA LEU A 145 7.58 -3.45 -11.85
C LEU A 145 7.83 -3.08 -13.32
N ASP A 146 8.14 -1.81 -13.58
CA ASP A 146 8.77 -1.37 -14.84
C ASP A 146 10.28 -1.60 -14.71
N GLN A 147 10.79 -2.69 -15.27
CA GLN A 147 12.21 -3.05 -15.21
C GLN A 147 13.11 -1.91 -15.71
N SER A 148 12.69 -1.21 -16.77
CA SER A 148 13.49 -0.13 -17.37
C SER A 148 13.69 1.08 -16.45
N ALA A 149 12.88 1.20 -15.40
CA ALA A 149 12.94 2.28 -14.43
C ALA A 149 13.93 2.03 -13.28
N VAL A 150 14.52 0.82 -13.20
CA VAL A 150 15.33 0.41 -12.05
C VAL A 150 16.68 -0.23 -12.38
N GLN A 151 17.05 -0.39 -13.67
CA GLN A 151 18.33 -1.02 -14.09
C GLN A 151 19.60 -0.32 -13.57
N ASP A 152 19.48 0.83 -12.92
CA ASP A 152 20.59 1.51 -12.28
C ASP A 152 20.83 1.08 -10.83
N LEU A 153 20.02 0.16 -10.29
CA LEU A 153 20.13 -0.31 -8.90
C LEU A 153 21.07 -1.52 -8.77
N ASP A 154 22.20 -1.29 -8.11
CA ASP A 154 23.15 -2.36 -7.81
C ASP A 154 22.57 -3.42 -6.86
N ALA A 155 23.22 -4.58 -6.81
CA ALA A 155 22.79 -5.69 -5.97
C ALA A 155 22.64 -5.32 -4.48
N GLY A 156 21.39 -5.29 -4.01
CA GLY A 156 21.05 -4.99 -2.61
C GLY A 156 20.70 -3.53 -2.34
N ASP A 157 20.83 -2.63 -3.32
CA ASP A 157 20.25 -1.30 -3.25
C ASP A 157 18.73 -1.37 -3.26
N GLN A 158 18.09 -0.40 -2.59
CA GLN A 158 16.64 -0.40 -2.41
C GLN A 158 16.02 0.96 -2.65
N VAL A 159 14.90 0.92 -3.38
CA VAL A 159 13.98 2.04 -3.54
C VAL A 159 12.57 1.60 -3.16
N THR A 160 11.69 2.59 -2.95
CA THR A 160 10.30 2.34 -2.60
C THR A 160 9.37 3.04 -3.58
N ASP A 161 8.35 2.32 -4.06
CA ASP A 161 7.23 2.90 -4.78
C ASP A 161 6.00 2.95 -3.87
N THR A 162 5.36 4.12 -3.76
CA THR A 162 4.16 4.32 -2.93
C THR A 162 3.02 4.74 -3.83
N ILE A 163 1.97 3.92 -3.86
CA ILE A 163 0.78 4.15 -4.69
C ILE A 163 -0.44 4.22 -3.78
N THR A 164 -1.17 5.33 -3.86
CA THR A 164 -2.38 5.57 -3.05
C THR A 164 -3.64 5.07 -3.78
N LEU A 165 -4.38 4.16 -3.15
CA LEU A 165 -5.72 3.78 -3.57
C LEU A 165 -6.75 4.64 -2.85
N THR A 166 -7.81 5.05 -3.56
CA THR A 166 -8.89 5.88 -3.00
C THR A 166 -10.23 5.15 -3.10
N ALA A 167 -10.93 5.01 -1.99
CA ALA A 167 -12.26 4.41 -1.91
C ALA A 167 -13.37 5.41 -2.30
N SER A 168 -14.60 4.90 -2.45
CA SER A 168 -15.77 5.68 -2.91
C SER A 168 -16.18 6.84 -1.99
N ASP A 169 -15.79 6.78 -0.72
CA ASP A 169 -15.97 7.77 0.34
C ASP A 169 -14.80 8.78 0.44
N ASN A 170 -13.77 8.64 -0.40
CA ASN A 170 -12.49 9.36 -0.39
C ASN A 170 -11.50 8.92 0.70
N THR A 171 -11.75 7.81 1.39
CA THR A 171 -10.74 7.18 2.25
C THR A 171 -9.56 6.74 1.41
N GLN A 172 -8.35 7.05 1.86
CA GLN A 172 -7.11 6.77 1.13
C GLN A 172 -6.27 5.75 1.87
N GLN A 173 -5.69 4.83 1.10
CA GLN A 173 -4.74 3.84 1.62
C GLN A 173 -3.54 3.71 0.68
N ASP A 174 -2.35 3.85 1.23
CA ASP A 174 -1.09 3.64 0.50
C ASP A 174 -0.75 2.15 0.45
N ILE A 175 -0.32 1.70 -0.73
CA ILE A 175 0.40 0.44 -0.93
C ILE A 175 1.88 0.78 -1.18
N VAL A 176 2.76 0.23 -0.36
CA VAL A 176 4.20 0.51 -0.39
C VAL A 176 4.96 -0.72 -0.90
N ILE A 177 5.64 -0.57 -2.02
CA ILE A 177 6.43 -1.65 -2.63
C ILE A 177 7.90 -1.36 -2.46
N THR A 178 8.63 -2.28 -1.83
CA THR A 178 10.10 -2.23 -1.78
C THR A 178 10.69 -2.94 -2.99
N ILE A 179 11.53 -2.25 -3.75
CA ILE A 179 12.21 -2.79 -4.91
C ILE A 179 13.68 -2.94 -4.54
N THR A 180 14.23 -4.14 -4.71
CA THR A 180 15.65 -4.42 -4.47
C THR A 180 16.36 -4.64 -5.81
N GLY A 181 17.46 -3.92 -6.02
CA GLY A 181 18.29 -4.02 -7.22
C GLY A 181 18.99 -5.38 -7.34
N SER A 182 19.40 -5.69 -8.56
CA SER A 182 20.16 -6.89 -8.91
C SER A 182 21.36 -6.52 -9.76
N GLU A 183 22.45 -7.28 -9.67
CA GLU A 183 23.62 -7.04 -10.52
C GLU A 183 23.29 -7.34 -12.00
N ASP A 184 23.52 -6.36 -12.86
CA ASP A 184 23.53 -6.53 -14.30
C ASP A 184 24.93 -6.87 -14.83
N ALA A 185 24.97 -7.65 -15.92
CA ALA A 185 26.25 -7.99 -16.52
C ALA A 185 26.75 -6.82 -17.38
N PRO A 186 28.05 -6.46 -17.32
CA PRO A 186 28.58 -5.39 -18.14
C PRO A 186 28.49 -5.73 -19.62
N ASP A 187 28.10 -4.73 -20.43
CA ASP A 187 28.07 -4.84 -21.88
C ASP A 187 29.41 -4.40 -22.48
N VAL A 188 29.90 -5.19 -23.43
CA VAL A 188 31.11 -4.87 -24.21
C VAL A 188 30.70 -4.61 -25.64
N SER A 189 31.02 -3.41 -26.14
CA SER A 189 30.70 -2.97 -27.50
C SER A 189 31.94 -2.46 -28.22
N GLY A 190 31.85 -2.30 -29.55
CA GLY A 190 32.93 -1.78 -30.39
C GLY A 190 33.35 -2.70 -31.54
N GLU A 191 34.59 -2.53 -31.99
CA GLU A 191 35.15 -3.24 -33.14
C GLU A 191 35.89 -4.50 -32.68
N PHE A 192 35.32 -5.67 -32.95
CA PHE A 192 35.90 -6.96 -32.54
C PHE A 192 36.64 -7.69 -33.66
N VAL A 193 36.70 -7.11 -34.86
CA VAL A 193 37.25 -7.78 -36.04
C VAL A 193 38.20 -6.86 -36.77
N GLY A 194 39.45 -7.32 -36.94
CA GLY A 194 40.47 -6.69 -37.77
C GLY A 194 40.89 -7.59 -38.92
N SER A 195 41.51 -7.01 -39.95
CA SER A 195 42.16 -7.78 -41.01
C SER A 195 43.49 -7.14 -41.41
N VAL A 196 44.44 -7.98 -41.77
CA VAL A 196 45.76 -7.59 -42.28
C VAL A 196 46.10 -8.39 -43.52
N THR A 197 46.90 -7.83 -44.43
CA THR A 197 47.45 -8.53 -45.59
C THR A 197 48.97 -8.53 -45.47
N GLU A 198 49.61 -9.66 -45.77
CA GLU A 198 51.07 -9.79 -45.66
C GLU A 198 51.82 -8.71 -46.46
N GLY A 199 52.89 -8.17 -45.87
CA GLY A 199 53.82 -7.27 -46.52
C GLY A 199 55.08 -7.99 -47.01
N ASN A 200 56.02 -7.25 -47.59
CA ASN A 200 57.33 -7.77 -47.96
C ASN A 200 58.31 -7.71 -46.78
N ILE A 201 59.37 -8.51 -46.86
CA ILE A 201 60.46 -8.49 -45.89
C ILE A 201 61.10 -7.08 -45.88
N GLY A 202 61.12 -6.46 -44.70
CA GLY A 202 61.66 -5.11 -44.48
C GLY A 202 60.64 -3.97 -44.52
N ASP A 203 59.36 -4.27 -44.80
CA ASP A 203 58.28 -3.28 -44.72
C ASP A 203 57.99 -2.88 -43.25
N ALA A 204 57.35 -1.73 -43.08
CA ALA A 204 56.83 -1.29 -41.79
C ALA A 204 55.87 -2.34 -41.19
N PRO A 205 55.69 -2.39 -39.86
CA PRO A 205 54.78 -3.33 -39.22
C PRO A 205 53.38 -3.27 -39.85
N VAL A 206 52.83 -4.44 -40.19
CA VAL A 206 51.46 -4.54 -40.69
C VAL A 206 50.52 -4.66 -39.49
N THR A 207 49.60 -3.70 -39.37
CA THR A 207 48.71 -3.61 -38.21
C THR A 207 47.23 -3.58 -38.60
N ALA A 208 46.39 -4.13 -37.73
CA ALA A 208 44.97 -3.83 -37.67
C ALA A 208 44.68 -3.12 -36.33
N THR A 209 43.70 -2.23 -36.35
CA THR A 209 43.30 -1.46 -35.18
C THR A 209 41.79 -1.49 -35.02
N GLY A 210 41.32 -1.28 -33.81
CA GLY A 210 39.93 -0.99 -33.50
C GLY A 210 39.80 -0.54 -32.06
N THR A 211 38.58 -0.19 -31.67
CA THR A 211 38.27 0.30 -30.33
C THR A 211 37.13 -0.52 -29.74
N ILE A 212 37.27 -0.92 -28.48
CA ILE A 212 36.24 -1.56 -27.68
C ILE A 212 35.96 -0.71 -26.43
N THR A 213 34.71 -0.75 -25.99
CA THR A 213 34.21 -0.09 -24.78
C THR A 213 33.52 -1.12 -23.90
N ILE A 214 33.56 -0.92 -22.59
CA ILE A 214 32.79 -1.68 -21.62
C ILE A 214 32.00 -0.69 -20.78
N SER A 215 30.74 -1.01 -20.52
CA SER A 215 29.83 -0.22 -19.69
C SER A 215 29.02 -1.15 -18.82
N ASP A 216 28.62 -0.64 -17.67
CA ASP A 216 27.62 -1.27 -16.82
C ASP A 216 26.45 -0.31 -16.64
N VAL A 217 25.26 -0.86 -16.44
CA VAL A 217 24.04 -0.08 -16.21
C VAL A 217 23.86 0.21 -14.72
N ASP A 218 24.33 -0.72 -13.89
CA ASP A 218 24.56 -0.64 -12.45
C ASP A 218 25.28 0.66 -12.07
N GLY A 219 24.59 1.53 -11.30
CA GLY A 219 24.97 2.93 -11.09
C GLY A 219 26.29 3.13 -10.35
N ASP A 220 26.71 2.18 -9.51
CA ASP A 220 28.00 2.20 -8.82
C ASP A 220 29.12 1.44 -9.57
N ASN A 221 28.77 0.70 -10.63
CA ASN A 221 29.72 -0.10 -11.39
C ASN A 221 30.29 0.69 -12.58
N SER A 222 31.62 0.70 -12.69
CA SER A 222 32.35 1.41 -13.75
C SER A 222 33.49 0.53 -14.24
N PRO A 223 33.16 -0.52 -15.01
CA PRO A 223 34.13 -1.50 -15.47
C PRO A 223 35.13 -0.85 -16.42
N THR A 224 36.36 -1.38 -16.42
CA THR A 224 37.41 -0.94 -17.33
C THR A 224 38.20 -2.13 -17.85
N PHE A 225 38.69 -2.02 -19.09
CA PHE A 225 39.68 -2.97 -19.59
C PHE A 225 41.06 -2.62 -19.04
N ALA A 226 41.73 -3.61 -18.45
CA ALA A 226 43.13 -3.48 -18.12
C ALA A 226 43.97 -3.41 -19.40
N ASN A 227 44.96 -2.51 -19.43
CA ASN A 227 45.92 -2.48 -20.52
C ASN A 227 46.71 -3.79 -20.53
N THR A 228 46.77 -4.45 -21.68
CA THR A 228 47.46 -5.74 -21.82
C THR A 228 48.13 -5.87 -23.18
N THR A 229 49.04 -6.84 -23.28
CA THR A 229 49.60 -7.29 -24.55
C THR A 229 49.60 -8.81 -24.57
N GLU A 230 48.86 -9.37 -25.52
CA GLU A 230 48.76 -10.81 -25.70
C GLU A 230 49.49 -11.21 -26.99
N THR A 231 50.44 -12.15 -26.86
CA THR A 231 51.19 -12.67 -28.01
C THR A 231 50.55 -13.94 -28.55
N GLY A 232 50.09 -13.89 -29.79
CA GLY A 232 49.61 -15.06 -30.53
C GLY A 232 50.71 -15.70 -31.39
N THR A 233 50.33 -16.73 -32.15
CA THR A 233 51.26 -17.46 -33.04
C THR A 233 51.83 -16.59 -34.15
N TYR A 234 51.03 -15.68 -34.71
CA TYR A 234 51.37 -14.90 -35.91
C TYR A 234 51.53 -13.40 -35.66
N GLY A 235 51.44 -12.95 -34.41
CA GLY A 235 51.47 -11.53 -34.07
C GLY A 235 51.17 -11.29 -32.60
N SER A 236 51.09 -10.02 -32.21
CA SER A 236 50.70 -9.59 -30.86
C SER A 236 49.57 -8.56 -30.92
N LEU A 237 48.64 -8.63 -29.97
CA LEU A 237 47.59 -7.64 -29.77
C LEU A 237 47.89 -6.84 -28.51
N GLU A 238 48.05 -5.53 -28.65
CA GLU A 238 48.14 -4.58 -27.53
C GLU A 238 46.77 -3.91 -27.37
N LEU A 239 46.26 -3.86 -26.13
CA LEU A 239 45.03 -3.14 -25.76
C LEU A 239 45.42 -2.05 -24.77
N VAL A 240 45.14 -0.79 -25.09
CA VAL A 240 45.41 0.37 -24.24
C VAL A 240 44.17 1.25 -24.21
N ASN A 241 43.56 1.41 -23.03
CA ASN A 241 42.40 2.26 -22.81
C ASN A 241 41.23 1.99 -23.79
N GLY A 242 41.00 0.72 -24.14
CA GLY A 242 39.96 0.33 -25.10
C GLY A 242 40.41 0.30 -26.57
N ASP A 243 41.52 0.94 -26.92
CA ASP A 243 42.08 0.86 -28.28
C ASP A 243 42.97 -0.37 -28.41
N TRP A 244 42.64 -1.27 -29.34
CA TRP A 244 43.50 -2.41 -29.66
C TRP A 244 44.27 -2.21 -30.95
N THR A 245 45.52 -2.69 -30.96
CA THR A 245 46.37 -2.78 -32.15
C THR A 245 46.94 -4.19 -32.24
N TYR A 246 46.56 -4.92 -33.29
CA TYR A 246 47.19 -6.18 -33.65
C TYR A 246 48.34 -5.92 -34.61
N THR A 247 49.54 -6.42 -34.31
CA THR A 247 50.73 -6.34 -35.17
C THR A 247 51.12 -7.73 -35.66
N LEU A 248 51.17 -7.93 -36.98
CA LEU A 248 51.62 -9.19 -37.59
C LEU A 248 53.14 -9.36 -37.39
N ASN A 249 53.57 -10.57 -37.02
CA ASN A 249 54.98 -10.93 -36.95
C ASN A 249 55.60 -10.84 -38.35
N GLN A 250 56.60 -9.98 -38.51
CA GLN A 250 57.40 -9.94 -39.73
C GLN A 250 58.43 -11.07 -39.68
N ALA A 251 58.48 -11.88 -40.73
CA ALA A 251 59.46 -12.96 -40.91
C ALA A 251 60.78 -12.44 -41.49
#